data_AF-A0A7J0FV90-F1
#
_entry.id   AF-A0A7J0FV90-F1
#
_cell.length_a   1.000
_cell.length_b   1.000
_cell.length_c   1.000
_cell.angle_alpha   90.00
_cell.angle_beta   90.00
_cell.angle_gamma   90.00
#
_symmetry.space_group_name_H-M   'P 1'
#
loop_
_entity.id
_entity.type
_entity.pdbx_description
1 polymer ?
#
loop_
_entity_poly.entity_id
_entity_poly.type
_entity_poly.pdbx_seq_one_letter_code
_entity_poly.pdbx_strand_id
1 'polypeptide(L)'
;MAMASLSLVIGVIVVPLVPLKSRGLNELKSPSDLLDFGEFSDCIDFGSGAGSPLLHVFNPAFDYVPPKLVNLFIPDRGGHNPSYMYRLIAVYDSADDLVLQRKPAS
;
A
#
# COMPACT_ATOMS: atom_id res chain seq x y z
N MET A 1 -11.96 -3.50 12.74
CA MET A 1 -11.06 -4.25 13.63
C MET A 1 -10.70 -5.59 12.99
N ALA A 2 -9.89 -5.54 11.92
CA ALA A 2 -9.11 -6.68 11.48
C ALA A 2 -7.69 -6.14 11.50
N MET A 3 -7.10 -6.20 12.69
CA MET A 3 -5.68 -6.00 12.85
C MET A 3 -5.05 -7.10 11.98
N ALA A 4 -4.61 -6.73 10.77
CA ALA A 4 -3.47 -7.39 10.18
C ALA A 4 -2.34 -7.10 11.16
N SER A 5 -2.30 -7.93 12.22
CA SER A 5 -1.27 -7.87 13.23
C SER A 5 0.00 -8.12 12.47
N LEU A 6 0.73 -7.03 12.29
CA LEU A 6 2.02 -6.91 11.66
C LEU A 6 3.01 -7.70 12.52
N SER A 7 2.91 -9.03 12.51
CA SER A 7 4.02 -9.87 12.92
C SER A 7 4.98 -9.92 11.73
N LEU A 8 5.67 -8.80 11.52
CA LEU A 8 6.84 -8.67 10.67
C LEU A 8 7.99 -9.44 11.34
N VAL A 9 7.82 -10.74 11.50
CA VAL A 9 8.88 -11.67 11.88
C VAL A 9 9.15 -12.54 10.65
N ILE A 10 9.78 -11.90 9.67
CA ILE A 10 10.60 -12.48 8.60
C ILE A 10 9.95 -13.65 7.84
N GLY A 11 9.38 -13.34 6.67
CA GLY A 11 9.19 -14.32 5.59
C GLY A 11 7.80 -14.97 5.47
N VAL A 12 6.89 -14.80 6.43
CA VAL A 12 5.53 -15.39 6.33
C VAL A 12 4.48 -14.29 6.19
N ILE A 13 3.69 -14.32 5.11
CA ILE A 13 2.53 -13.44 4.92
C ILE A 13 1.25 -14.27 5.03
N VAL A 14 0.40 -13.93 5.98
CA VAL A 14 -0.94 -14.51 6.14
C VAL A 14 -1.97 -13.49 5.69
N VAL A 15 -2.74 -13.81 4.65
CA VAL A 15 -3.77 -12.91 4.11
C VAL A 15 -4.95 -13.70 3.56
N PRO A 16 -6.20 -13.29 3.83
CA PRO A 16 -7.36 -13.95 3.28
C PRO A 16 -7.43 -13.79 1.75
N LEU A 17 -7.99 -14.79 1.06
CA LEU A 17 -8.21 -14.74 -0.38
C LEU A 17 -9.43 -13.86 -0.69
N VAL A 18 -9.22 -12.56 -0.69
CA VAL A 18 -10.19 -11.59 -1.20
C VAL A 18 -9.70 -11.04 -2.54
N PRO A 19 -10.61 -10.71 -3.48
CA PRO A 19 -10.22 -10.12 -4.75
C PRO A 19 -9.34 -8.90 -4.51
N LEU A 20 -8.14 -8.92 -5.06
CA LEU A 20 -7.19 -7.82 -4.90
C LEU A 20 -7.71 -6.64 -5.72
N LYS A 21 -8.48 -5.77 -5.07
CA LYS A 21 -8.92 -4.52 -5.70
C LYS A 21 -7.69 -3.68 -6.01
N SER A 22 -7.58 -3.18 -7.24
CA SER A 22 -6.54 -2.24 -7.66
C SER A 22 -6.73 -0.88 -6.99
N ARG A 23 -6.46 -0.82 -5.68
CA ARG A 23 -6.23 0.45 -4.98
C ARG A 23 -4.87 0.98 -5.39
N GLY A 24 -4.69 2.29 -5.37
CA GLY A 24 -3.39 2.91 -5.64
C GLY A 24 -2.30 2.26 -4.79
N LEU A 25 -1.12 2.05 -5.36
CA LEU A 25 -0.02 1.31 -4.71
C LEU A 25 0.44 1.96 -3.41
N ASN A 26 0.27 3.28 -3.31
CA ASN A 26 0.54 4.04 -2.10
C ASN A 26 -0.51 5.14 -1.96
N GLU A 27 -1.35 5.03 -0.95
CA GLU A 27 -2.33 6.06 -0.59
C GLU A 27 -1.66 7.00 0.41
N LEU A 28 -1.66 8.31 0.13
CA LEU A 28 -1.10 9.30 1.06
C LEU A 28 -2.20 9.78 2.01
N LYS A 29 -2.00 9.55 3.31
CA LYS A 29 -2.85 10.06 4.38
C LYS A 29 -2.59 11.54 4.64
N SER A 30 -3.48 12.15 5.43
CA SER A 30 -3.30 13.53 5.85
C SER A 30 -1.99 13.71 6.63
N PRO A 31 -1.20 14.76 6.35
CA PRO A 31 -0.05 15.13 7.16
C PRO A 31 -0.39 15.43 8.63
N SER A 32 -1.65 15.79 8.93
CA SER A 32 -2.14 16.09 10.28
C SER A 32 -2.01 14.93 11.27
N ASP A 33 -1.96 13.69 10.77
CA ASP A 33 -1.73 12.52 11.64
C ASP A 33 -0.28 12.46 12.14
N LEU A 34 0.64 13.20 11.51
CA LEU A 34 2.05 13.24 11.86
C LEU A 34 2.44 14.54 12.59
N LEU A 35 1.75 15.65 12.29
CA LEU A 35 2.12 16.98 12.76
C LEU A 35 0.88 17.76 13.21
N ASP A 36 0.94 18.32 14.41
CA ASP A 36 -0.05 19.28 14.89
C ASP A 36 0.21 20.66 14.26
N PHE A 37 -0.84 21.26 13.70
CA PHE A 37 -0.75 22.52 12.98
C PHE A 37 -0.24 23.71 13.82
N GLY A 38 -0.29 23.60 15.15
CA GLY A 38 0.15 24.67 16.07
C GLY A 38 1.65 24.70 16.37
N GLU A 39 2.36 23.57 16.29
CA GLU A 39 3.79 23.49 16.66
C GLU A 39 4.74 23.69 15.46
N PHE A 40 4.23 23.46 14.25
CA PHE A 40 5.02 23.48 13.01
C PHE A 40 4.66 24.65 12.08
N SER A 41 3.94 25.65 12.58
CA SER A 41 3.59 26.88 11.83
C SER A 41 4.83 27.55 11.21
N ASP A 42 5.91 27.60 11.98
CA ASP A 42 7.13 28.33 11.65
C ASP A 42 7.93 27.71 10.49
N CYS A 43 7.70 26.42 10.20
CA CYS A 43 8.32 25.70 9.09
C CYS A 43 7.40 25.49 7.88
N ILE A 44 6.11 25.83 8.01
CA ILE A 44 5.16 25.93 6.88
C ILE A 44 5.21 27.34 6.27
N ASP A 45 5.63 28.33 7.06
CA ASP A 45 5.75 29.71 6.60
C ASP A 45 6.70 29.83 5.41
N PHE A 46 6.17 30.41 4.32
CA PHE A 46 6.88 30.70 3.08
C PHE A 46 8.09 31.60 3.35
N GLY A 47 9.24 31.00 3.60
CA GLY A 47 10.50 31.72 3.69
C GLY A 47 10.88 32.32 2.35
N SER A 48 10.72 33.65 2.26
CA SER A 48 11.53 34.54 1.41
C SER A 48 11.60 34.20 -0.10
N GLY A 49 10.67 34.76 -0.88
CA GLY A 49 10.94 35.23 -2.25
C GLY A 49 11.01 34.19 -3.39
N ALA A 50 10.91 32.90 -3.12
CA ALA A 50 11.07 31.86 -4.15
C ALA A 50 10.01 30.74 -4.11
N GLY A 51 8.73 31.08 -3.92
CA GLY A 51 7.57 30.28 -4.37
C GLY A 51 7.46 28.79 -3.99
N SER A 52 8.31 28.27 -3.10
CA SER A 52 8.42 26.83 -2.79
C SER A 52 8.30 26.61 -1.28
N PRO A 53 7.60 25.54 -0.84
CA PRO A 53 7.44 25.23 0.57
C PRO A 53 8.78 24.80 1.19
N LEU A 54 9.06 25.28 2.41
CA LEU A 54 10.29 24.90 3.16
C LEU A 54 10.28 23.45 3.65
N LEU A 55 9.09 22.85 3.79
CA LEU A 55 8.89 21.51 4.30
C LEU A 55 7.89 20.74 3.44
N HIS A 56 8.24 19.52 3.04
CA HIS A 56 7.34 18.61 2.33
C HIS A 56 7.11 17.34 3.15
N VAL A 57 5.85 17.07 3.49
CA VAL A 57 5.48 15.98 4.38
C VAL A 57 4.78 14.89 3.57
N PHE A 58 5.29 13.67 3.66
CA PHE A 58 4.68 12.49 3.07
C PHE A 58 4.20 11.56 4.18
N ASN A 59 2.94 11.14 4.10
CA ASN A 59 2.35 10.18 5.03
C ASN A 59 1.80 8.96 4.28
N PRO A 60 2.65 8.03 3.81
CA PRO A 60 2.19 6.84 3.11
C PRO A 60 1.37 5.94 4.04
N ALA A 61 0.22 5.48 3.55
CA ALA A 61 -0.67 4.57 4.29
C ALA A 61 -0.11 3.14 4.33
N PHE A 62 0.71 2.76 3.35
CA PHE A 62 1.17 1.39 3.12
C PHE A 62 2.64 1.37 2.67
N ASP A 63 3.37 0.35 3.12
CA ASP A 63 4.74 0.08 2.68
C ASP A 63 4.80 -1.11 1.72
N TYR A 64 5.66 -0.99 0.70
CA TYR A 64 5.90 -2.09 -0.25
C TYR A 64 6.96 -3.06 0.29
N VAL A 65 6.62 -4.35 0.32
CA VAL A 65 7.54 -5.43 0.66
C VAL A 65 7.93 -6.21 -0.60
N PRO A 66 9.21 -6.20 -1.01
CA PRO A 66 9.68 -6.97 -2.15
C PRO A 66 9.46 -8.49 -2.00
N PRO A 67 9.09 -9.22 -3.07
CA PRO A 67 8.85 -10.66 -3.01
C PRO A 67 10.04 -11.50 -2.53
N LYS A 68 11.28 -11.01 -2.70
CA LYS A 68 12.51 -11.68 -2.26
C LYS A 68 12.62 -11.80 -0.74
N LEU A 69 11.83 -11.00 0.00
CA LEU A 69 11.79 -11.00 1.47
C LEU A 69 10.64 -11.85 2.02
N VAL A 70 9.86 -12.48 1.14
CA VAL A 70 8.74 -13.34 1.48
C VAL A 70 9.12 -14.77 1.15
N ASN A 71 8.97 -15.68 2.09
CA ASN A 71 9.35 -17.09 1.96
C ASN A 71 8.10 -17.98 1.82
N LEU A 72 7.00 -17.60 2.47
CA LEU A 72 5.77 -18.35 2.53
C LEU A 72 4.56 -17.41 2.53
N PHE A 73 3.61 -17.70 1.65
CA PHE A 73 2.33 -17.01 1.55
C PHE A 73 1.22 -17.97 1.96
N ILE A 74 0.45 -17.65 3.01
CA ILE A 74 -0.59 -18.52 3.55
C ILE A 74 -1.96 -17.87 3.33
N PRO A 75 -2.64 -18.21 2.22
CA PRO A 75 -4.06 -17.98 2.08
C PRO A 75 -4.90 -18.92 2.93
N ASP A 76 -6.19 -18.62 3.03
CA ASP A 76 -7.19 -19.41 3.77
C ASP A 76 -7.24 -20.91 3.38
N ARG A 77 -6.63 -21.29 2.24
CA ARG A 77 -6.62 -22.65 1.69
C ARG A 77 -5.25 -23.34 1.70
N GLY A 78 -4.27 -22.81 2.44
CA GLY A 78 -2.97 -23.46 2.67
C GLY A 78 -1.76 -22.61 2.28
N GLY A 79 -0.55 -23.06 2.65
CA GLY A 79 0.69 -22.32 2.39
C GLY A 79 1.28 -22.57 1.00
N HIS A 80 1.72 -21.50 0.33
CA HIS A 80 2.34 -21.52 -0.99
C HIS A 80 3.63 -20.69 -1.02
N ASN A 81 4.59 -21.10 -1.85
CA ASN A 81 5.77 -20.28 -2.13
C ASN A 81 5.37 -19.04 -2.96
N PRO A 82 5.99 -17.86 -2.77
CA PRO A 82 5.67 -16.65 -3.53
C PRO A 82 5.75 -16.82 -5.06
N SER A 83 6.60 -17.72 -5.57
CA SER A 83 6.66 -18.04 -7.01
C SER A 83 5.36 -18.63 -7.56
N TYR A 84 4.50 -19.19 -6.71
CA TYR A 84 3.23 -19.82 -7.09
C TYR A 84 2.07 -18.83 -7.25
N MET A 85 2.28 -17.55 -6.93
CA MET A 85 1.21 -16.53 -6.89
C MET A 85 0.46 -16.39 -8.22
N TYR A 86 1.15 -16.43 -9.36
CA TYR A 86 0.50 -16.32 -10.67
C TYR A 86 -0.53 -17.41 -10.94
N ARG A 87 -0.27 -18.64 -10.44
CA ARG A 87 -1.21 -19.75 -10.60
C ARG A 87 -2.42 -19.61 -9.69
N LEU A 88 -2.25 -19.02 -8.50
CA LEU A 88 -3.39 -18.68 -7.64
C LEU A 88 -4.25 -17.62 -8.31
N ILE A 89 -3.66 -16.54 -8.84
CA ILE A 89 -4.40 -15.49 -9.54
C ILE A 89 -5.20 -16.08 -10.72
N ALA A 90 -4.58 -16.91 -11.56
CA ALA A 90 -5.26 -17.54 -12.69
C ALA A 90 -6.38 -18.54 -12.30
N VAL A 91 -6.38 -19.04 -11.06
CA VAL A 91 -7.42 -19.94 -10.54
C VAL A 91 -8.60 -19.16 -9.97
N TYR A 92 -8.36 -17.98 -9.39
CA TYR A 92 -9.38 -17.21 -8.68
C TYR A 92 -9.93 -16.03 -9.48
N ASP A 93 -9.15 -15.46 -10.39
CA ASP A 93 -9.52 -14.31 -11.21
C ASP A 93 -9.62 -14.71 -12.69
N SER A 94 -10.65 -14.19 -13.38
CA SER A 94 -10.73 -14.29 -14.84
C SER A 94 -9.77 -13.30 -15.48
N ALA A 95 -9.11 -13.71 -16.57
CA ALA A 95 -8.27 -12.82 -17.36
C ALA A 95 -9.06 -11.62 -17.92
N ASP A 96 -10.35 -11.80 -18.16
CA ASP A 96 -11.25 -10.76 -18.70
C ASP A 96 -11.53 -9.65 -17.68
N ASP A 97 -11.45 -9.95 -16.38
CA ASP A 97 -11.71 -8.99 -15.30
C ASP A 97 -10.52 -8.06 -15.04
N LEU A 98 -9.33 -8.42 -15.52
CA LEU A 98 -8.10 -7.64 -15.34
C LEU A 98 -8.12 -6.31 -16.13
N VAL A 99 -8.98 -6.18 -17.14
CA VAL A 99 -9.03 -5.02 -18.06
C VAL A 99 -10.06 -3.96 -17.64
N LEU A 100 -10.83 -4.18 -16.57
CA LEU A 100 -12.04 -3.40 -16.25
C LEU A 100 -11.83 -2.02 -15.56
N GLN A 101 -10.68 -1.36 -15.65
CA GLN A 101 -10.46 -0.05 -14.99
C GLN A 101 -9.81 1.03 -15.88
N ARG A 102 -10.02 0.99 -17.21
CA ARG A 102 -9.76 2.16 -18.06
C ARG A 102 -11.07 2.83 -18.43
N LYS A 103 -11.63 3.63 -17.52
CA LYS A 103 -12.70 4.57 -17.88
C LYS A 103 -12.11 5.53 -18.93
N PRO A 104 -12.66 5.63 -20.15
CA PRO A 104 -12.24 6.67 -21.07
C PRO A 104 -12.56 8.02 -20.42
N ALA A 105 -11.54 8.86 -20.26
CA ALA A 105 -11.74 10.25 -19.85
C ALA A 105 -12.59 10.91 -20.94
N SER A 106 -13.83 11.25 -20.60
CA SER A 106 -14.68 12.16 -21.37
C SER A 106 -14.54 13.56 -20.84
#